data_AF-A0A3G6MP88-F1
#
_entry.id   AF-A0A3G6MP88-F1
#
_cell.length_a   1.000
_cell.length_b   1.000
_cell.length_c   1.000
_cell.angle_alpha   90.00
_cell.angle_beta   90.00
_cell.angle_gamma   90.00
#
_symmetry.space_group_name_H-M   'P 1'
#
loop_
_entity.id
_entity.type
_entity.pdbx_description
1 polymer ?
#
loop_
_entity_poly.entity_id
_entity_poly.type
_entity_poly.pdbx_seq_one_letter_code
_entity_poly.pdbx_strand_id
1 'polypeptide(L)'
;MILISNTIRFNQSFEDFTQNFKNKYSAFGMEDAFIIPKDVLSRIGKGKFKDEALSKYESEEMKSILEAKISELLIQRETYKKGEGVYSINFLGEEIEIDPRPTGHNDNDHLIWKLYKLIGIIDSCLQENRPVHLSITDDNN
;
A
#
# COMPACT_ATOMS: atom_id res chain seq x y z
N MET A 1 7.00 -10.70 4.85
CA MET A 1 6.65 -9.67 3.85
C MET A 1 5.16 -9.71 3.59
N ILE A 2 4.54 -8.53 3.56
CA ILE A 2 3.17 -8.33 3.11
C ILE A 2 3.22 -7.80 1.68
N LEU A 3 2.55 -8.48 0.75
CA LEU A 3 2.42 -8.04 -0.64
C LEU A 3 0.95 -7.80 -0.95
N ILE A 4 0.63 -6.61 -1.43
CA ILE A 4 -0.71 -6.25 -1.88
C ILE A 4 -0.64 -5.88 -3.35
N SER A 5 -1.53 -6.42 -4.16
CA SER A 5 -1.47 -6.24 -5.60
C SER A 5 -2.84 -6.31 -6.28
N ASN A 6 -2.86 -5.90 -7.54
CA ASN A 6 -4.06 -5.88 -8.37
C ASN A 6 -4.31 -7.18 -9.15
N THR A 7 -3.47 -8.21 -8.93
CA THR A 7 -3.51 -9.48 -9.66
C THR A 7 -2.83 -10.59 -8.85
N ILE A 8 -3.08 -11.86 -9.18
CA ILE A 8 -2.45 -13.01 -8.52
C ILE A 8 -1.00 -13.15 -8.98
N ARG A 9 -0.06 -13.28 -8.02
CA ARG A 9 1.35 -13.59 -8.31
C ARG A 9 1.59 -15.10 -8.48
N PHE A 10 0.89 -15.97 -7.73
CA PHE A 10 1.21 -17.40 -7.57
C PHE A 10 1.53 -18.19 -8.86
N ASN A 11 0.99 -17.77 -10.01
CA ASN A 11 1.20 -18.43 -11.30
C ASN A 11 2.36 -17.84 -12.14
N GLN A 12 3.10 -16.86 -11.61
CA GLN A 12 4.18 -16.15 -12.29
C GLN A 12 5.43 -16.11 -11.40
N SER A 13 6.62 -16.12 -12.01
CA SER A 13 7.85 -15.83 -11.28
C SER A 13 7.83 -14.38 -10.77
N PHE A 14 8.59 -14.06 -9.72
CA PHE A 14 8.66 -12.68 -9.23
C PHE A 14 9.19 -11.72 -10.30
N GLU A 15 10.15 -12.17 -11.09
CA GLU A 15 10.72 -11.39 -12.20
C GLU A 15 9.65 -11.10 -13.28
N ASP A 16 8.91 -12.12 -13.74
CA ASP A 16 7.82 -11.92 -14.70
C ASP A 16 6.73 -10.99 -14.15
N PHE A 17 6.42 -11.15 -12.86
CA PHE A 17 5.42 -10.36 -12.18
C PHE A 17 5.80 -8.88 -12.11
N THR A 18 7.08 -8.58 -11.87
CA THR A 18 7.59 -7.20 -11.74
C THR A 18 7.87 -6.53 -13.08
N GLN A 19 8.19 -7.29 -14.13
CA GLN A 19 8.40 -6.75 -15.48
C GLN A 19 7.09 -6.36 -16.20
N ASN A 20 5.95 -6.97 -15.82
CA ASN A 20 4.66 -6.62 -16.41
C ASN A 20 4.11 -5.31 -15.82
N PHE A 21 4.15 -4.23 -16.59
CA PHE A 21 3.68 -2.89 -16.17
C PHE A 21 2.19 -2.82 -15.77
N LYS A 22 1.37 -3.81 -16.16
CA LYS A 22 -0.04 -3.92 -15.75
C LYS A 22 -0.19 -4.41 -14.31
N ASN A 23 0.81 -5.15 -13.81
CA ASN A 23 0.85 -5.62 -12.44
C ASN A 23 1.25 -4.43 -11.56
N LYS A 24 0.33 -4.02 -10.70
CA LYS A 24 0.56 -2.98 -9.69
C LYS A 24 0.60 -3.67 -8.33
N TYR A 25 1.64 -3.39 -7.58
CA TYR A 25 1.84 -3.97 -6.26
C TYR A 25 2.54 -3.00 -5.32
N SER A 26 2.34 -3.24 -4.02
CA SER A 26 3.09 -2.61 -2.94
C SER A 26 3.53 -3.67 -1.94
N ALA A 27 4.78 -3.57 -1.49
CA ALA A 27 5.38 -4.48 -0.52
C ALA A 27 5.69 -3.76 0.80
N PHE A 28 5.40 -4.44 1.89
CA PHE A 28 5.54 -3.94 3.26
C PHE A 28 6.19 -4.97 4.18
N GLY A 29 6.83 -4.47 5.23
CA GLY A 29 7.36 -5.31 6.30
C GLY A 29 6.24 -5.87 7.18
N MET A 30 6.56 -6.80 8.07
CA MET A 30 5.56 -7.34 9.01
C MET A 30 5.21 -6.33 10.12
N GLU A 31 6.11 -5.38 10.38
CA GLU A 31 5.90 -4.20 11.23
C GLU A 31 4.74 -3.33 10.73
N ASP A 32 4.44 -3.37 9.43
CA ASP A 32 3.36 -2.62 8.78
C ASP A 32 2.03 -3.41 8.76
N ALA A 33 1.89 -4.51 9.51
CA ALA A 33 0.68 -5.33 9.51
C ALA A 33 -0.60 -4.58 9.92
N PHE A 34 -0.48 -3.37 10.49
CA PHE A 34 -1.61 -2.49 10.77
C PHE A 34 -2.44 -2.15 9.52
N ILE A 35 -1.88 -2.24 8.32
CA ILE A 35 -2.59 -1.99 7.05
C ILE A 35 -3.64 -3.06 6.72
N ILE A 36 -3.56 -4.23 7.36
CA ILE A 36 -4.46 -5.35 7.08
C ILE A 36 -5.68 -5.24 8.00
N PRO A 37 -6.91 -5.21 7.46
CA PRO A 37 -8.12 -5.25 8.27
C PRO A 37 -8.15 -6.45 9.21
N LYS A 38 -8.66 -6.25 10.44
CA LYS A 38 -8.72 -7.32 11.45
C LYS A 38 -9.60 -8.49 11.01
N ASP A 39 -10.66 -8.19 10.27
CA ASP A 39 -11.59 -9.18 9.75
C ASP A 39 -10.94 -10.07 8.68
N VAL A 40 -10.04 -9.52 7.87
CA VAL A 40 -9.24 -10.28 6.90
C VAL A 40 -8.35 -11.30 7.61
N LEU A 41 -7.62 -10.87 8.65
CA LEU A 41 -6.76 -11.77 9.43
C LEU A 41 -7.58 -12.87 10.11
N SER A 42 -8.74 -12.52 10.66
CA SER A 42 -9.65 -13.45 11.33
C SER A 42 -10.24 -14.47 10.34
N ARG A 43 -10.62 -14.03 9.14
CA ARG A 43 -11.17 -14.88 8.07
C ARG A 43 -10.13 -15.86 7.52
N ILE A 44 -8.91 -15.40 7.25
CA ILE A 44 -7.88 -16.23 6.62
C ILE A 44 -7.35 -17.28 7.61
N GLY A 45 -7.28 -16.94 8.91
CA GLY A 45 -6.97 -17.90 9.97
C GLY A 45 -5.57 -18.52 9.88
N LYS A 46 -4.65 -17.92 9.12
CA LYS A 46 -3.27 -18.41 8.90
C LYS A 46 -2.27 -17.26 9.01
N GLY A 47 -1.11 -17.56 9.60
CA GLY A 47 0.01 -16.61 9.68
C GLY A 47 0.69 -16.34 8.33
N LYS A 48 0.53 -17.23 7.33
CA LYS A 48 1.05 -17.07 5.96
C LYS A 48 0.06 -17.58 4.94
N PHE A 49 -0.04 -16.86 3.83
CA PHE A 49 -0.95 -17.16 2.71
C PHE A 49 -0.51 -16.40 1.46
N LYS A 50 -0.96 -16.84 0.28
CA LYS A 50 -0.59 -16.25 -1.00
C LYS A 50 -1.86 -15.91 -1.79
N ASP A 51 -1.87 -14.68 -2.29
CA ASP A 51 -2.84 -14.14 -3.25
C ASP A 51 -4.32 -14.25 -2.84
N GLU A 52 -4.59 -14.16 -1.55
CA GLU A 52 -5.95 -14.18 -1.03
C GLU A 52 -6.71 -12.96 -1.56
N ALA A 53 -7.83 -13.22 -2.24
CA ALA A 53 -8.68 -12.18 -2.77
C ALA A 53 -9.43 -11.50 -1.61
N LEU A 54 -9.35 -10.18 -1.58
CA LEU A 54 -10.16 -9.36 -0.70
C LEU A 54 -11.51 -9.10 -1.36
N SER A 55 -12.56 -9.18 -0.56
CA SER A 55 -13.87 -8.67 -0.91
C SER A 55 -13.81 -7.15 -1.11
N LYS A 56 -14.85 -6.62 -1.77
CA LYS A 56 -15.02 -5.17 -1.93
C LYS A 56 -15.00 -4.45 -0.58
N TYR A 57 -15.73 -4.98 0.40
CA TYR A 57 -15.79 -4.43 1.75
C TYR A 57 -14.43 -4.40 2.44
N GLU A 58 -13.69 -5.52 2.41
CA GLU A 58 -12.34 -5.59 3.00
C GLU A 58 -11.37 -4.62 2.31
N SER A 59 -11.53 -4.41 1.00
CA SER A 59 -10.71 -3.46 0.23
C SER A 59 -11.03 -2.01 0.60
N GLU A 60 -12.31 -1.68 0.78
CA GLU A 60 -12.75 -0.35 1.24
C GLU A 60 -12.33 -0.06 2.69
N GLU A 61 -12.40 -1.06 3.57
CA GLU A 61 -11.92 -0.96 4.95
C GLU A 61 -10.40 -0.76 4.97
N MET A 62 -9.65 -1.54 4.18
CA MET A 62 -8.20 -1.37 4.03
C MET A 62 -7.87 0.05 3.56
N LYS A 63 -8.56 0.56 2.52
CA LYS A 63 -8.39 1.94 2.06
C LYS A 63 -8.60 2.95 3.19
N SER A 64 -9.66 2.79 3.97
CA SER A 64 -9.98 3.70 5.09
C SER A 64 -8.89 3.69 6.16
N ILE A 65 -8.31 2.52 6.47
CA ILE A 65 -7.17 2.39 7.40
C ILE A 65 -5.95 3.15 6.88
N LEU A 66 -5.65 3.03 5.59
CA LEU A 66 -4.52 3.72 4.96
C LEU A 66 -4.69 5.24 4.97
N GLU A 67 -5.89 5.73 4.65
CA GLU A 67 -6.21 7.16 4.67
C GLU A 67 -6.10 7.75 6.08
N ALA A 68 -6.59 7.02 7.09
CA ALA A 68 -6.44 7.42 8.49
C ALA A 68 -4.96 7.48 8.90
N LYS A 69 -4.16 6.51 8.48
CA LYS A 69 -2.73 6.50 8.79
C LYS A 69 -1.98 7.65 8.10
N ILE A 70 -2.25 7.93 6.83
CA ILE A 70 -1.66 9.09 6.13
C ILE A 70 -2.00 10.37 6.88
N SER A 71 -3.26 10.55 7.29
CA SER A 71 -3.70 11.73 8.04
C SER A 71 -2.95 11.87 9.38
N GLU A 72 -2.73 10.77 10.10
CA GLU A 72 -1.92 10.75 11.33
C GLU A 72 -0.46 11.18 11.07
N LEU A 73 0.16 10.63 10.03
CA LEU A 73 1.55 10.92 9.67
C LEU A 73 1.73 12.39 9.26
N LEU A 74 0.77 12.96 8.52
CA LEU A 74 0.78 14.35 8.11
C LEU A 74 0.76 15.33 9.29
N ILE A 75 0.10 14.99 10.40
CA ILE A 75 0.08 15.81 11.62
C ILE A 75 1.46 15.84 12.29
N GLN A 76 2.17 14.73 12.27
CA GLN A 76 3.46 14.55 12.97
C GLN A 76 4.66 15.01 12.15
N ARG A 77 4.43 15.33 10.88
CA ARG A 77 5.48 15.61 9.91
C ARG A 77 6.03 17.03 10.05
N GLU A 78 7.35 17.17 9.93
CA GLU A 78 7.99 18.47 9.75
C GLU A 78 7.70 19.03 8.35
N THR A 79 7.34 20.31 8.28
CA THR A 79 7.09 20.99 7.00
C THR A 79 8.41 21.32 6.30
N TYR A 80 8.44 21.13 4.98
CA TYR A 80 9.66 21.39 4.21
C TYR A 80 9.95 22.87 4.06
N LYS A 81 11.23 23.17 3.81
CA LYS A 81 11.61 24.48 3.29
C LYS A 81 11.41 24.47 1.77
N LYS A 82 10.84 25.56 1.27
CA LYS A 82 10.60 25.77 -0.16
C LYS A 82 11.88 25.52 -0.98
N GLY A 83 11.82 24.62 -1.96
CA GLY A 83 12.93 24.31 -2.88
C GLY A 83 13.64 22.97 -2.63
N GLU A 84 13.25 22.24 -1.60
CA GLU A 84 13.61 20.82 -1.46
C GLU A 84 12.85 20.03 -2.54
N GLY A 85 13.51 19.08 -3.20
CA GLY A 85 12.90 18.29 -4.29
C GLY A 85 11.74 17.45 -3.79
N VAL A 86 10.53 18.01 -3.86
CA VAL A 86 9.28 17.43 -3.38
C VAL A 86 8.38 17.06 -4.54
N TYR A 87 7.56 16.03 -4.33
CA TYR A 87 6.50 15.62 -5.24
C TYR A 87 5.17 16.10 -4.68
N SER A 88 4.32 16.69 -5.52
CA SER A 88 2.95 17.01 -5.14
C SER A 88 2.05 15.80 -5.35
N ILE A 89 1.27 15.43 -4.34
CA ILE A 89 0.18 14.46 -4.45
C ILE A 89 -1.13 15.12 -4.05
N ASN A 90 -2.24 14.64 -4.61
CA ASN A 90 -3.57 15.04 -4.17
C ASN A 90 -4.13 13.97 -3.23
N PHE A 91 -4.34 14.33 -1.97
CA PHE A 91 -4.86 13.45 -0.94
C PHE A 91 -6.09 14.09 -0.29
N LEU A 92 -7.23 13.38 -0.34
CA LEU A 92 -8.52 13.86 0.18
C LEU A 92 -8.93 15.26 -0.33
N GLY A 93 -8.52 15.62 -1.55
CA GLY A 93 -8.83 16.90 -2.17
C GLY A 93 -7.80 18.01 -1.89
N GLU A 94 -6.81 17.76 -1.04
CA GLU A 94 -5.73 18.70 -0.72
C GLU A 94 -4.45 18.34 -1.49
N GLU A 95 -3.75 19.36 -1.98
CA GLU A 95 -2.42 19.18 -2.55
C GLU A 95 -1.38 19.22 -1.43
N ILE A 96 -0.62 18.14 -1.29
CA ILE A 96 0.44 18.00 -0.31
C ILE A 96 1.77 17.71 -1.02
N GLU A 97 2.82 18.41 -0.61
CA GLU A 97 4.18 18.16 -1.09
C GLU A 97 4.84 17.09 -0.22
N ILE A 98 5.47 16.07 -0.80
CA ILE A 98 6.11 14.96 -0.08
C ILE A 98 7.53 14.69 -0.60
N ASP A 99 8.44 14.25 0.26
CA ASP A 99 9.73 13.67 -0.15
C ASP A 99 9.68 12.13 -0.06
N PRO A 100 9.48 11.42 -1.18
CA PRO A 100 9.30 9.97 -1.17
C PRO A 100 10.61 9.19 -1.02
N ARG A 101 11.76 9.86 -0.94
CA ARG A 101 13.06 9.18 -0.90
C ARG A 101 13.19 8.36 0.39
N PRO A 102 13.63 7.09 0.31
CA PRO A 102 13.86 6.26 1.49
C PRO A 102 15.06 6.72 2.32
N THR A 103 15.88 7.62 1.78
CA THR A 103 17.07 8.17 2.42
C THR A 103 16.91 9.67 2.54
N GLY A 104 16.86 10.20 3.76
CA GLY A 104 16.64 11.61 4.03
C GLY A 104 16.22 11.87 5.47
N HIS A 105 15.72 13.07 5.74
CA HIS A 105 15.29 13.49 7.07
C HIS A 105 13.80 13.19 7.38
N ASN A 106 13.04 12.51 6.48
CA ASN A 106 11.59 12.38 6.63
C ASN A 106 11.05 10.96 6.32
N ASP A 107 11.16 10.06 7.29
CA ASP A 107 10.62 8.69 7.22
C ASP A 107 9.10 8.67 7.06
N ASN A 108 8.39 9.66 7.60
CA ASN A 108 6.94 9.77 7.49
C ASN A 108 6.51 9.97 6.04
N ASP A 109 7.20 10.80 5.28
CA ASP A 109 6.85 11.04 3.88
C ASP A 109 7.13 9.84 2.97
N HIS A 110 8.20 9.09 3.25
CA HIS A 110 8.45 7.84 2.56
C HIS A 110 7.31 6.83 2.80
N LEU A 111 6.84 6.72 4.04
CA LEU A 111 5.70 5.87 4.38
C LEU A 111 4.40 6.40 3.74
N ILE A 112 4.12 7.70 3.82
CA ILE A 112 2.95 8.34 3.18
C ILE A 112 2.92 8.00 1.69
N TRP A 113 4.06 8.11 1.00
CA TRP A 113 4.14 7.77 -0.42
C TRP A 113 3.80 6.31 -0.71
N LYS A 114 4.30 5.37 0.10
CA LYS A 114 3.98 3.94 -0.03
C LYS A 114 2.49 3.67 0.18
N LEU A 115 1.90 4.25 1.24
CA LEU A 115 0.48 4.10 1.55
C LEU A 115 -0.39 4.74 0.46
N TYR A 116 -0.02 5.91 -0.03
CA TYR A 116 -0.73 6.62 -1.10
C TYR A 116 -0.75 5.81 -2.40
N LYS A 117 0.38 5.22 -2.78
CA LYS A 117 0.44 4.31 -3.93
C LYS A 117 -0.47 3.11 -3.77
N LEU A 118 -0.52 2.52 -2.57
CA LEU A 118 -1.40 1.40 -2.28
C LEU A 118 -2.88 1.79 -2.40
N ILE A 119 -3.27 2.97 -1.92
CA ILE A 119 -4.64 3.50 -2.13
C ILE A 119 -4.96 3.56 -3.62
N GLY A 120 -4.04 4.05 -4.46
CA GLY A 120 -4.24 4.09 -5.91
C GLY A 120 -4.44 2.70 -6.54
N ILE A 121 -3.77 1.66 -6.02
CA ILE A 121 -3.99 0.27 -6.45
C ILE A 121 -5.41 -0.17 -6.08
N ILE A 122 -5.82 0.04 -4.83
CA ILE A 122 -7.14 -0.34 -4.33
C ILE A 122 -8.24 0.38 -5.14
N ASP A 123 -8.12 1.68 -5.36
CA ASP A 123 -9.08 2.46 -6.13
C ASP A 123 -9.22 1.94 -7.56
N SER A 124 -8.11 1.61 -8.23
CA SER A 124 -8.17 1.01 -9.56
C SER A 124 -8.93 -0.31 -9.56
N CYS A 125 -8.72 -1.16 -8.55
CA CYS A 125 -9.41 -2.45 -8.43
C CYS A 125 -10.90 -2.27 -8.17
N LEU A 126 -11.27 -1.35 -7.28
CA LEU A 126 -12.66 -1.05 -6.95
C LEU A 126 -13.41 -0.46 -8.15
N GLN A 127 -12.78 0.46 -8.90
CA GLN A 127 -13.35 1.04 -10.13
C GLN A 127 -13.57 0.01 -11.23
N GLU A 128 -12.62 -0.93 -11.38
CA GLU A 128 -12.69 -2.00 -12.38
C GLU A 128 -13.50 -3.23 -11.88
N ASN A 129 -14.07 -3.17 -10.67
CA ASN A 129 -14.80 -4.26 -10.03
C ASN A 129 -14.02 -5.59 -9.99
N ARG A 130 -12.73 -5.52 -9.64
CA ARG A 130 -11.84 -6.67 -9.46
C ARG A 130 -11.30 -6.73 -8.02
N PRO A 131 -10.92 -7.92 -7.52
CA PRO A 131 -10.38 -8.03 -6.18
C PRO A 131 -8.98 -7.42 -6.07
N VAL A 132 -8.67 -6.94 -4.88
CA VAL A 132 -7.29 -6.73 -4.41
C VAL A 132 -6.78 -8.07 -3.87
N HIS A 133 -5.53 -8.42 -4.17
CA HIS A 133 -4.91 -9.64 -3.69
C HIS A 133 -3.90 -9.34 -2.59
N LEU A 134 -3.98 -10.08 -1.48
CA LEU A 134 -3.10 -9.98 -0.33
C LEU A 134 -2.30 -11.27 -0.16
N SER A 135 -1.00 -11.14 0.08
CA SER A 135 -0.12 -12.24 0.45
C SER A 135 0.68 -11.89 1.70
N ILE A 136 0.84 -12.84 2.60
CA ILE A 136 1.80 -12.80 3.71
C ILE A 136 2.75 -13.98 3.55
N THR A 137 4.01 -13.69 3.25
CA THR A 137 5.02 -14.71 2.92
C THR A 137 6.36 -14.41 3.59
N ASP A 138 7.17 -15.46 3.76
CA ASP A 138 8.59 -15.32 4.16
C ASP A 138 9.52 -15.16 2.97
N ASP A 139 9.00 -15.33 1.75
CA ASP A 139 9.79 -15.30 0.53
C ASP A 139 10.27 -13.85 0.31
N ASN A 140 11.53 -13.60 0.62
CA ASN A 140 12.28 -12.41 0.17
C ASN A 140 12.67 -12.50 -1.32
N ASN A 141 12.18 -13.51 -2.05
CA ASN A 141 12.52 -13.86 -3.43
C ASN A 141 11.32 -13.76 -4.37
#